data_AF-A0A087UD02-F1
#
_entry.id   AF-A0A087UD02-F1
#
_cell.length_a   1.000
_cell.length_b   1.000
_cell.length_c   1.000
_cell.angle_alpha   90.00
_cell.angle_beta   90.00
_cell.angle_gamma   90.00
#
_symmetry.space_group_name_H-M   'P 1'
#
loop_
_entity.id
_entity.type
_entity.pdbx_description
1 polymer ?
#
loop_
_entity_poly.entity_id
_entity_poly.type
_entity_poly.pdbx_seq_one_letter_code
_entity_poly.pdbx_strand_id
1 'polypeptide(L)'
;MASQRTHQVEPYTTTEVRGRLLQHYYENHGHDLTAISIQRGRDHGLPSYTKWRKYCGLPEVNTWEDLYEIMTRNRVDDLREMYMSVEDIDLIPGALGEHHEKGSLLGPTYLCPISKQFQNLRRGDRFWFENLNQAGSFTKEQLKEIYKTSFARVLCDTSDALMTIQKSPFLLTSDKNPVMQCKDFPGMNLSLWK
;
A
#
# COMPACT_ATOMS: atom_id res chain seq x y z
N MET A 1 -12.13 -5.72 11.28
CA MET A 1 -11.27 -5.66 10.09
C MET A 1 -12.08 -5.64 8.80
N ALA A 2 -12.77 -6.72 8.43
CA ALA A 2 -13.45 -6.82 7.13
C ALA A 2 -14.64 -5.84 6.94
N SER A 3 -15.35 -5.46 8.02
CA SER A 3 -16.56 -4.63 7.93
C SER A 3 -16.32 -3.12 8.12
N GLN A 4 -15.11 -2.73 8.52
CA GLN A 4 -14.77 -1.33 8.79
C GLN A 4 -14.09 -0.70 7.57
N ARG A 5 -14.34 0.59 7.37
CA ARG A 5 -13.69 1.34 6.29
C ARG A 5 -12.28 1.70 6.72
N THR A 6 -11.33 1.57 5.79
CA THR A 6 -10.04 2.23 5.94
C THR A 6 -10.23 3.74 5.85
N HIS A 7 -9.39 4.52 6.54
CA HIS A 7 -9.30 5.95 6.25
C HIS A 7 -8.88 6.14 4.80
N GLN A 8 -9.38 7.22 4.19
CA GLN A 8 -8.94 7.64 2.87
C GLN A 8 -7.43 7.93 2.93
N VAL A 9 -6.68 7.48 1.92
CA VAL A 9 -5.28 7.88 1.80
C VAL A 9 -5.27 9.36 1.50
N GLU A 10 -4.77 10.13 2.45
CA GLU A 10 -4.68 11.57 2.40
C GLU A 10 -3.22 11.97 2.61
N PRO A 11 -2.82 13.17 2.18
CA PRO A 11 -1.48 13.71 2.44
C PRO A 11 -1.21 13.96 3.93
N TYR A 12 -2.18 13.72 4.81
CA TYR A 12 -2.08 13.93 6.25
C TYR A 12 -2.32 12.65 7.03
N THR A 13 -1.77 12.60 8.23
CA THR A 13 -1.90 11.46 9.14
C THR A 13 -2.76 11.81 10.36
N THR A 14 -3.56 10.84 10.81
CA THR A 14 -4.39 10.96 12.02
C THR A 14 -3.56 11.28 13.26
N THR A 15 -4.15 12.01 14.21
CA THR A 15 -3.52 12.38 15.51
C THR A 15 -3.06 11.16 16.31
N GLU A 16 -3.71 10.01 16.13
CA GLU A 16 -3.36 8.78 16.84
C GLU A 16 -1.95 8.28 16.50
N VAL A 17 -1.46 8.56 15.28
CA VAL A 17 -0.07 8.28 14.89
C VAL A 17 0.78 9.55 14.77
N ARG A 18 0.14 10.73 14.81
CA ARG A 18 0.76 12.06 14.76
C ARG A 18 0.64 12.73 16.13
N GLY A 19 1.60 12.45 17.02
CA GLY A 19 1.70 13.03 18.36
C GLY A 19 1.12 12.17 19.49
N ARG A 20 0.51 11.03 19.17
CA ARG A 20 0.03 10.04 20.15
C ARG A 20 0.53 8.60 19.88
N LEU A 21 1.49 8.43 18.96
CA LEU A 21 2.03 7.11 18.66
C LEU A 21 2.66 6.52 19.92
N LEU A 22 2.16 5.35 20.35
CA LEU A 22 2.62 4.64 21.56
C LEU A 22 2.58 5.49 22.83
N GLN A 23 1.65 6.45 22.91
CA GLN A 23 1.46 7.27 24.11
C GLN A 23 1.15 6.39 25.33
N HIS A 24 1.98 6.51 26.37
CA HIS A 24 1.72 5.84 27.65
C HIS A 24 0.57 6.51 28.39
N TYR A 25 -0.20 5.71 29.15
CA TYR A 25 -1.40 6.17 29.85
C TYR A 25 -1.17 7.38 30.78
N TYR A 26 0.02 7.50 31.37
CA TYR A 26 0.37 8.58 32.29
C TYR A 26 1.03 9.79 31.61
N GLU A 27 1.24 9.73 30.30
CA GLU A 27 1.90 10.79 29.52
C GLU A 27 0.89 11.54 28.67
N ASN A 28 1.10 12.83 28.51
CA ASN A 28 0.24 13.69 27.67
C ASN A 28 0.81 13.90 26.26
N HIS A 29 1.85 13.15 25.89
CA HIS A 29 2.48 13.21 24.58
C HIS A 29 2.86 11.80 24.14
N GLY A 30 2.85 11.54 22.83
CA GLY A 30 3.42 10.36 22.20
C GLY A 30 4.35 10.75 21.07
N HIS A 31 4.81 9.75 20.32
CA HIS A 31 5.66 9.99 19.17
C HIS A 31 4.84 10.41 17.93
N ASP A 32 5.54 10.87 16.90
CA ASP A 32 4.98 11.19 15.59
C ASP A 32 5.58 10.26 14.53
N LEU A 33 4.77 9.34 14.01
CA LEU A 33 5.19 8.35 13.03
C LEU A 33 5.63 9.00 11.72
N THR A 34 4.97 10.07 11.31
CA THR A 34 5.24 10.78 10.06
C THR A 34 6.56 11.52 10.17
N ALA A 35 6.78 12.24 11.28
CA ALA A 35 8.05 12.90 11.56
C ALA A 35 9.21 11.89 11.64
N ILE A 36 9.00 10.75 12.32
CA ILE A 36 9.97 9.65 12.38
C ILE A 36 10.27 9.12 10.97
N SER A 37 9.27 8.95 10.12
CA SER A 37 9.45 8.40 8.76
C SER A 37 10.24 9.37 7.88
N ILE A 38 9.96 10.68 7.96
CA ILE A 38 10.75 11.72 7.28
C ILE A 38 12.20 11.69 7.77
N GLN A 39 12.40 11.69 9.08
CA GLN A 39 13.75 11.68 9.66
C GLN A 39 14.51 10.39 9.31
N ARG A 40 13.82 9.24 9.24
CA ARG A 40 14.40 7.96 8.76
C ARG A 40 14.82 8.05 7.30
N GLY A 41 14.04 8.72 6.46
CA GLY A 41 14.41 8.95 5.06
C GLY A 41 15.72 9.73 4.94
N ARG A 42 15.88 10.78 5.75
CA ARG A 42 17.12 11.58 5.82
C ARG A 42 18.30 10.78 6.36
N ASP A 43 18.08 10.03 7.43
CA ASP A 43 19.09 9.12 8.05
C ASP A 43 19.61 8.07 7.05
N HIS A 44 18.70 7.51 6.24
CA HIS A 44 19.06 6.56 5.18
C HIS A 44 19.62 7.22 3.90
N GLY A 45 19.77 8.54 3.88
CA GLY A 45 20.27 9.27 2.71
C GLY A 45 19.37 9.15 1.49
N LEU A 46 18.05 9.05 1.68
CA LEU A 46 17.12 8.96 0.56
C LEU A 46 17.20 10.22 -0.31
N PRO A 47 17.24 10.07 -1.64
CA PRO A 47 17.14 11.21 -2.55
C PRO A 47 15.82 11.96 -2.35
N SER A 48 15.83 13.25 -2.70
CA SER A 48 14.63 14.09 -2.66
C SER A 48 13.53 13.60 -3.60
N TYR A 49 12.32 14.07 -3.34
CA TYR A 49 11.13 13.80 -4.13
C TYR A 49 11.35 14.04 -5.64
N THR A 50 11.96 15.17 -6.01
CA THR A 50 12.20 15.51 -7.42
C THR A 50 13.18 14.56 -8.10
N LYS A 51 14.19 14.04 -7.37
CA LYS A 51 15.10 13.02 -7.89
C LYS A 51 14.39 11.67 -8.11
N TRP A 52 13.46 11.31 -7.23
CA TRP A 52 12.63 10.12 -7.44
C TRP A 52 11.70 10.26 -8.66
N ARG A 53 11.09 11.43 -8.84
CA ARG A 53 10.31 11.72 -10.07
C ARG A 53 11.13 11.51 -11.33
N LYS A 54 12.33 12.11 -11.36
CA LYS A 54 13.27 11.97 -12.48
C LYS A 54 13.68 10.51 -12.72
N TYR A 55 14.03 9.77 -11.66
CA TYR A 55 14.35 8.34 -11.76
C TYR A 55 13.18 7.50 -12.33
N CYS A 56 11.96 7.92 -12.05
CA CYS A 56 10.74 7.28 -12.54
C CYS A 56 10.29 7.75 -13.93
N GLY A 57 11.05 8.65 -14.58
CA GLY A 57 10.72 9.17 -15.90
C GLY A 57 9.47 10.07 -15.92
N LEU A 58 9.11 10.64 -14.76
CA LEU A 58 7.99 11.56 -14.62
C LEU A 58 8.42 12.99 -15.00
N PRO A 59 7.47 13.89 -15.34
CA PRO A 59 7.77 15.29 -15.58
C PRO A 59 8.57 15.91 -14.43
N GLU A 60 9.66 16.58 -14.79
CA GLU A 60 10.56 17.25 -13.85
C GLU A 60 9.82 18.41 -13.15
N VAL A 61 10.18 18.64 -11.90
CA VAL A 61 9.65 19.73 -11.07
C VAL A 61 10.85 20.62 -10.74
N ASN A 62 10.88 21.82 -11.30
CA ASN A 62 11.96 22.79 -11.13
C ASN A 62 11.47 24.03 -10.37
N THR A 63 10.16 24.28 -10.39
CA THR A 63 9.49 25.37 -9.71
C THR A 63 8.33 24.86 -8.87
N TRP A 64 7.90 25.67 -7.92
CA TRP A 64 6.70 25.39 -7.13
C TRP A 64 5.43 25.34 -8.00
N GLU A 65 5.40 26.12 -9.08
CA GLU A 65 4.29 26.18 -10.02
C GLU A 65 4.08 24.84 -10.74
N ASP A 66 5.15 24.11 -11.03
CA ASP A 66 5.09 22.77 -11.64
C ASP A 66 4.32 21.77 -10.76
N LEU A 67 4.29 21.99 -9.44
CA LEU A 67 3.56 21.11 -8.51
C LEU A 67 2.04 21.29 -8.59
N TYR A 68 1.52 22.42 -9.07
CA TYR A 68 0.07 22.67 -9.12
C TYR A 68 -0.68 21.75 -10.08
N GLU A 69 0.01 21.12 -11.04
CA GLU A 69 -0.59 20.10 -11.92
C GLU A 69 -0.57 18.69 -11.31
N ILE A 70 0.21 18.50 -10.24
CA ILE A 70 0.52 17.19 -9.65
C ILE A 70 -0.17 17.00 -8.30
N MET A 71 -0.41 18.10 -7.56
CA MET A 71 -1.04 18.12 -6.25
C MET A 71 -1.91 19.37 -6.06
N THR A 72 -2.77 19.37 -5.04
CA THR A 72 -3.66 20.52 -4.78
C THR A 72 -2.88 21.76 -4.35
N ARG A 73 -3.40 22.96 -4.64
CA ARG A 73 -2.76 24.24 -4.29
C ARG A 73 -2.40 24.32 -2.81
N ASN A 74 -3.34 23.97 -1.93
CA ASN A 74 -3.10 23.94 -0.49
C ASN A 74 -1.98 22.98 -0.07
N ARG A 75 -1.65 21.94 -0.86
CA ARG A 75 -0.49 21.08 -0.58
C ARG A 75 0.82 21.75 -1.00
N VAL A 76 0.82 22.37 -2.18
CA VAL A 76 1.99 23.12 -2.66
C VAL A 76 2.34 24.25 -1.70
N ASP A 77 1.33 24.98 -1.21
CA ASP A 77 1.54 26.11 -0.30
C ASP A 77 2.10 25.65 1.05
N ASP A 78 1.58 24.56 1.64
CA ASP A 78 2.15 23.94 2.84
C ASP A 78 3.61 23.50 2.64
N LEU A 79 3.93 22.88 1.50
CA LEU A 79 5.31 22.45 1.19
C LEU A 79 6.23 23.66 1.01
N ARG A 80 5.74 24.72 0.37
CA ARG A 80 6.47 25.98 0.15
C ARG A 80 6.77 26.72 1.45
N GLU A 81 5.91 26.59 2.45
CA GLU A 81 6.17 27.13 3.79
C GLU A 81 7.28 26.34 4.53
N MET A 82 7.38 25.04 4.27
CA MET A 82 8.27 24.13 5.02
C MET A 82 9.65 23.92 4.38
N TYR A 83 9.78 24.06 3.06
CA TYR A 83 11.02 23.82 2.32
C TYR A 83 11.46 25.07 1.53
N MET A 84 12.76 25.33 1.48
CA MET A 84 13.32 26.49 0.76
C MET A 84 13.23 26.33 -0.76
N SER A 85 13.44 25.11 -1.26
CA SER A 85 13.37 24.74 -2.67
C SER A 85 12.53 23.48 -2.89
N VAL A 86 11.95 23.34 -4.08
CA VAL A 86 11.30 22.08 -4.49
C VAL A 86 12.28 20.90 -4.50
N GLU A 87 13.58 21.16 -4.66
CA GLU A 87 14.62 20.14 -4.63
C GLU A 87 14.88 19.58 -3.22
N ASP A 88 14.46 20.29 -2.18
CA ASP A 88 14.65 19.89 -0.78
C ASP A 88 13.50 19.01 -0.25
N ILE A 89 12.41 18.87 -1.00
CA ILE A 89 11.22 18.14 -0.56
C ILE A 89 11.59 16.67 -0.30
N ASP A 90 11.40 16.22 0.94
CA ASP A 90 11.55 14.81 1.30
C ASP A 90 10.56 13.94 0.51
N LEU A 91 10.97 12.73 0.13
CA LEU A 91 10.16 11.82 -0.69
C LEU A 91 8.75 11.62 -0.13
N ILE A 92 8.63 11.41 1.19
CA ILE A 92 7.36 11.03 1.82
C ILE A 92 6.28 12.11 1.67
N PRO A 93 6.48 13.35 2.16
CA PRO A 93 5.48 14.40 2.01
C PRO A 93 5.25 14.79 0.55
N GLY A 94 6.28 14.76 -0.30
CA GLY A 94 6.13 15.04 -1.73
C GLY A 94 5.24 14.01 -2.45
N ALA A 95 5.51 12.72 -2.28
CA ALA A 95 4.79 11.65 -2.97
C ALA A 95 3.37 11.40 -2.41
N LEU A 96 3.15 11.60 -1.10
CA LEU A 96 1.80 11.58 -0.51
C LEU A 96 0.95 12.79 -0.93
N GLY A 97 1.60 13.89 -1.33
CA GLY A 97 0.92 15.08 -1.84
C GLY A 97 0.29 14.88 -3.22
N GLU A 98 0.80 13.93 -4.01
CA GLU A 98 0.37 13.72 -5.40
C GLU A 98 -1.10 13.28 -5.50
N HIS A 99 -1.75 13.70 -6.58
CA HIS A 99 -3.02 13.12 -6.99
C HIS A 99 -2.88 11.62 -7.22
N HIS A 100 -3.87 10.86 -6.74
CA HIS A 100 -3.88 9.42 -6.94
C HIS A 100 -4.12 9.08 -8.41
N GLU A 101 -3.41 8.06 -8.87
CA GLU A 101 -3.68 7.46 -10.17
C GLU A 101 -5.05 6.78 -10.21
N LYS A 102 -5.67 6.70 -11.40
CA LYS A 102 -7.00 6.12 -11.54
C LYS A 102 -7.02 4.67 -11.09
N GLY A 103 -7.80 4.37 -10.03
CA GLY A 103 -7.89 3.03 -9.45
C GLY A 103 -6.75 2.68 -8.47
N SER A 104 -5.90 3.65 -8.13
CA SER A 104 -4.82 3.54 -7.17
C SER A 104 -5.12 4.36 -5.91
N LEU A 105 -4.47 3.98 -4.81
CA LEU A 105 -4.40 4.79 -3.57
C LEU A 105 -3.15 5.66 -3.51
N LEU A 106 -2.32 5.63 -4.56
CA LEU A 106 -1.00 6.23 -4.61
C LEU A 106 -0.83 7.04 -5.89
N GLY A 107 -0.06 8.12 -5.81
CA GLY A 107 0.38 8.89 -6.96
C GLY A 107 1.52 8.22 -7.74
N PRO A 108 1.86 8.76 -8.93
CA PRO A 108 2.84 8.18 -9.85
C PRO A 108 4.22 7.92 -9.23
N THR A 109 4.70 8.83 -8.39
CA THR A 109 6.06 8.76 -7.81
C THR A 109 6.21 7.59 -6.87
N TYR A 110 5.18 7.26 -6.07
CA TYR A 110 5.20 6.09 -5.20
C TYR A 110 4.91 4.78 -5.94
N LEU A 111 4.03 4.82 -6.94
CA LEU A 111 3.73 3.61 -7.73
C LEU A 111 4.97 3.04 -8.41
N CYS A 112 5.88 3.88 -8.90
CA CYS A 112 7.09 3.46 -9.59
C CYS A 112 8.03 2.55 -8.76
N PRO A 113 8.59 2.97 -7.61
CA PRO A 113 9.48 2.14 -6.81
C PRO A 113 8.73 0.93 -6.22
N ILE A 114 7.49 1.10 -5.79
CA ILE A 114 6.67 0.00 -5.24
C ILE A 114 6.46 -1.09 -6.30
N SER A 115 6.03 -0.71 -7.51
CA SER A 115 5.78 -1.64 -8.61
C SER A 115 7.06 -2.34 -9.05
N LYS A 116 8.18 -1.60 -9.17
CA LYS A 116 9.50 -2.18 -9.48
C LYS A 116 9.92 -3.18 -8.40
N GLN A 117 9.74 -2.85 -7.12
CA GLN A 117 10.10 -3.75 -6.02
C GLN A 117 9.27 -5.03 -6.05
N PHE A 118 7.94 -4.94 -6.23
CA PHE A 118 7.09 -6.13 -6.35
C PHE A 118 7.43 -6.99 -7.58
N GLN A 119 7.74 -6.37 -8.72
CA GLN A 119 8.18 -7.10 -9.91
C GLN A 119 9.51 -7.82 -9.68
N ASN A 120 10.47 -7.16 -9.03
CA ASN A 120 11.76 -7.75 -8.72
C ASN A 120 11.63 -8.92 -7.74
N LEU A 121 10.79 -8.79 -6.71
CA LEU A 121 10.50 -9.87 -5.77
C LEU A 121 9.89 -11.07 -6.50
N ARG A 122 8.89 -10.86 -7.36
CA ARG A 122 8.25 -11.93 -8.13
C ARG A 122 9.22 -12.61 -9.11
N ARG A 123 9.98 -11.83 -9.89
CA ARG A 123 10.87 -12.36 -10.94
C ARG A 123 12.15 -12.97 -10.37
N GLY A 124 12.65 -12.42 -9.26
CA GLY A 124 13.88 -12.86 -8.60
C GLY A 124 13.68 -14.05 -7.67
N ASP A 125 12.44 -14.39 -7.32
CA ASP A 125 12.14 -15.53 -6.46
C ASP A 125 12.07 -16.84 -7.27
N ARG A 126 13.08 -17.70 -7.07
CA ARG A 126 13.11 -19.04 -7.65
C ARG A 126 11.90 -19.89 -7.22
N PHE A 127 11.38 -19.65 -6.01
CA PHE A 127 10.23 -20.34 -5.43
C PHE A 127 8.91 -19.59 -5.64
N TRP A 128 8.88 -18.57 -6.50
CA TRP A 128 7.62 -17.92 -6.87
C TRP A 128 6.62 -18.99 -7.32
N PHE A 129 5.44 -19.01 -6.70
CA PHE A 129 4.54 -20.18 -6.75
C PHE A 129 4.11 -20.56 -8.18
N GLU A 130 4.04 -19.61 -9.11
CA GLU A 130 3.67 -19.87 -10.51
C GLU A 130 4.80 -20.44 -11.37
N ASN A 131 6.05 -20.44 -10.88
CA ASN A 131 7.17 -20.98 -11.64
C ASN A 131 6.97 -22.47 -11.86
N LEU A 132 7.08 -22.92 -13.11
CA LEU A 132 7.01 -24.32 -13.50
C LEU A 132 8.40 -24.90 -13.76
N ASN A 133 8.53 -26.22 -13.64
CA ASN A 133 9.74 -26.98 -13.97
C ASN A 133 10.98 -26.61 -13.14
N GLN A 134 10.80 -26.09 -11.92
CA GLN A 134 11.87 -25.86 -10.94
C GLN A 134 11.75 -26.85 -9.77
N ALA A 135 12.84 -27.05 -9.04
CA ALA A 135 12.81 -27.81 -7.80
C ALA A 135 11.88 -27.11 -6.78
N GLY A 136 10.80 -27.80 -6.39
CA GLY A 136 9.76 -27.27 -5.51
C GLY A 136 8.60 -26.56 -6.22
N SER A 137 8.57 -26.53 -7.55
CA SER A 137 7.42 -26.03 -8.31
C SER A 137 6.15 -26.83 -8.04
N PHE A 138 5.01 -26.14 -7.96
CA PHE A 138 3.70 -26.79 -7.98
C PHE A 138 3.39 -27.38 -9.36
N THR A 139 2.58 -28.44 -9.40
CA THR A 139 2.00 -28.94 -10.65
C THR A 139 0.93 -27.99 -11.18
N LYS A 140 0.52 -28.15 -12.45
CA LYS A 140 -0.55 -27.34 -13.03
C LYS A 140 -1.88 -27.53 -12.30
N GLU A 141 -2.12 -28.74 -11.80
CA GLU A 141 -3.31 -29.11 -11.04
C GLU A 141 -3.29 -28.46 -9.66
N GLN A 142 -2.14 -28.48 -8.98
CA GLN A 142 -1.93 -27.79 -7.71
C GLN A 142 -2.11 -26.27 -7.87
N LEU A 143 -1.56 -25.67 -8.93
CA LEU A 143 -1.76 -24.24 -9.24
C LEU A 143 -3.23 -23.88 -9.42
N LYS A 144 -4.01 -24.70 -10.12
CA LYS A 144 -5.45 -24.48 -10.28
C LYS A 144 -6.17 -24.45 -8.95
N GLU A 145 -5.75 -25.24 -7.97
CA GLU A 145 -6.31 -25.21 -6.61
C GLU A 145 -5.85 -23.97 -5.83
N ILE A 146 -4.59 -23.55 -5.95
CA ILE A 146 -4.07 -22.30 -5.36
C ILE A 146 -4.84 -21.08 -5.89
N TYR A 147 -5.15 -21.05 -7.18
CA TYR A 147 -5.90 -19.96 -7.81
C TYR A 147 -7.36 -19.82 -7.33
N LYS A 148 -7.92 -20.84 -6.67
CA LYS A 148 -9.25 -20.74 -6.05
C LYS A 148 -9.21 -20.03 -4.70
N THR A 149 -8.02 -19.90 -4.09
CA THR A 149 -7.87 -19.27 -2.78
C THR A 149 -8.30 -17.81 -2.83
N SER A 150 -9.02 -17.39 -1.80
CA SER A 150 -9.36 -15.99 -1.56
C SER A 150 -9.09 -15.66 -0.09
N PHE A 151 -8.81 -14.40 0.22
CA PHE A 151 -8.64 -14.00 1.61
C PHE A 151 -9.94 -14.20 2.42
N ALA A 152 -11.11 -14.11 1.77
CA ALA A 152 -12.39 -14.47 2.37
C ALA A 152 -12.42 -15.94 2.82
N ARG A 153 -12.01 -16.86 1.94
CA ARG A 153 -11.93 -18.29 2.26
C ARG A 153 -10.96 -18.57 3.41
N VAL A 154 -9.78 -17.95 3.39
CA VAL A 154 -8.79 -18.08 4.48
C VAL A 154 -9.40 -17.67 5.81
N LEU A 155 -10.05 -16.50 5.87
CA LEU A 155 -10.69 -16.03 7.10
C LEU A 155 -11.82 -16.96 7.58
N CYS A 156 -12.62 -17.51 6.66
CA CYS A 156 -13.67 -18.48 6.97
C CYS A 156 -13.11 -19.78 7.55
N ASP A 157 -11.99 -20.27 7.02
CA ASP A 157 -11.39 -21.53 7.50
C ASP A 157 -10.66 -21.38 8.84
N THR A 158 -10.23 -20.15 9.20
CA THR A 158 -9.40 -19.91 10.40
C THR A 158 -10.11 -19.14 11.52
N SER A 159 -11.41 -18.84 11.38
CA SER A 159 -12.16 -18.06 12.38
C SER A 159 -13.41 -18.80 12.86
N ASP A 160 -13.43 -19.16 14.15
CA ASP A 160 -14.50 -19.99 14.73
C ASP A 160 -15.90 -19.35 14.65
N ALA A 161 -15.99 -18.02 14.73
CA ALA A 161 -17.26 -17.29 14.79
C ALA A 161 -17.67 -16.64 13.45
N LEU A 162 -16.88 -16.78 12.39
CA LEU A 162 -17.15 -16.11 11.11
C LEU A 162 -18.02 -16.99 10.22
N MET A 163 -19.30 -16.66 10.12
CA MET A 163 -20.24 -17.40 9.27
C MET A 163 -20.43 -16.76 7.89
N THR A 164 -20.22 -15.44 7.79
CA THR A 164 -20.40 -14.67 6.56
C THR A 164 -19.32 -13.63 6.39
N ILE A 165 -18.96 -13.35 5.14
CA ILE A 165 -17.99 -12.31 4.78
C ILE A 165 -18.23 -11.85 3.34
N GLN A 166 -17.84 -10.62 3.00
CA GLN A 166 -17.85 -10.15 1.62
C GLN A 166 -16.95 -11.00 0.70
N LYS A 167 -17.34 -11.11 -0.57
CA LYS A 167 -16.60 -11.87 -1.59
C LYS A 167 -15.12 -11.49 -1.69
N SER A 168 -14.80 -10.21 -1.58
CA SER A 168 -13.45 -9.64 -1.62
C SER A 168 -13.24 -8.75 -0.39
N PRO A 169 -12.51 -9.21 0.65
CA PRO A 169 -12.44 -8.48 1.91
C PRO A 169 -11.73 -7.12 1.87
N PHE A 170 -10.94 -6.87 0.83
CA PHE A 170 -10.29 -5.57 0.59
C PHE A 170 -11.22 -4.49 0.03
N LEU A 171 -12.41 -4.87 -0.42
CA LEU A 171 -13.39 -3.95 -1.01
C LEU A 171 -14.59 -3.80 -0.08
N LEU A 172 -15.26 -2.65 -0.16
CA LEU A 172 -16.51 -2.41 0.55
C LEU A 172 -17.62 -3.32 0.02
N THR A 173 -18.58 -3.63 0.89
CA THR A 173 -19.80 -4.34 0.51
C THR A 173 -20.57 -3.55 -0.53
N SER A 174 -20.99 -4.22 -1.60
CA SER A 174 -21.82 -3.67 -2.67
C SER A 174 -22.49 -4.81 -3.45
N ASP A 175 -23.35 -4.50 -4.41
CA ASP A 175 -23.94 -5.52 -5.30
C ASP A 175 -22.88 -6.31 -6.07
N LYS A 176 -21.72 -5.70 -6.35
CA LYS A 176 -20.57 -6.34 -7.02
C LYS A 176 -19.65 -7.09 -6.04
N ASN A 177 -19.78 -6.83 -4.74
CA ASN A 177 -19.02 -7.46 -3.67
C ASN A 177 -19.95 -7.84 -2.50
N PRO A 178 -20.89 -8.77 -2.71
CA PRO A 178 -21.90 -9.10 -1.71
C PRO A 178 -21.30 -9.89 -0.55
N VAL A 179 -22.00 -9.86 0.58
CA VAL A 179 -21.75 -10.76 1.71
C VAL A 179 -22.27 -12.15 1.36
N MET A 180 -21.44 -13.16 1.55
CA MET A 180 -21.74 -14.57 1.24
C MET A 180 -21.55 -15.44 2.48
N GLN A 181 -22.16 -16.63 2.49
CA GLN A 181 -21.93 -17.61 3.55
C GLN A 181 -20.57 -18.27 3.35
N CYS A 182 -19.84 -18.54 4.43
CA CYS A 182 -18.52 -19.16 4.37
C CYS A 182 -18.51 -20.51 3.62
N LYS A 183 -19.59 -21.28 3.75
CA LYS A 183 -19.80 -22.56 3.03
C LYS A 183 -19.88 -22.42 1.50
N ASP A 184 -20.21 -21.23 0.99
CA ASP A 184 -20.38 -21.00 -0.45
C ASP A 184 -19.06 -20.65 -1.15
N PHE A 185 -17.99 -20.38 -0.38
CA PHE A 185 -16.67 -20.13 -0.94
C PHE A 185 -15.97 -21.45 -1.32
N PRO A 186 -15.42 -21.57 -2.54
CA PRO A 186 -14.73 -22.78 -2.96
C PRO A 186 -13.51 -23.05 -2.06
N GLY A 187 -13.36 -24.30 -1.62
CA GLY A 187 -12.19 -24.75 -0.88
C GLY A 187 -11.09 -25.27 -1.81
N MET A 188 -9.86 -25.31 -1.30
CA MET A 188 -8.73 -25.91 -1.99
C MET A 188 -8.78 -27.44 -1.87
N ASN A 189 -8.64 -28.17 -2.98
CA ASN A 189 -8.49 -29.61 -2.93
C ASN A 189 -7.05 -30.02 -2.57
N LEU A 190 -6.78 -30.24 -1.28
CA LEU A 190 -5.45 -30.62 -0.78
C LEU A 190 -5.05 -32.06 -1.11
N SER A 191 -5.92 -32.89 -1.69
CA SER A 191 -5.56 -34.26 -2.07
C SER A 191 -4.50 -34.34 -3.19
N LEU A 192 -4.25 -33.22 -3.90
CA LEU A 192 -3.22 -33.11 -4.92
C LEU A 192 -1.79 -32.98 -4.36
N TRP A 193 -1.63 -32.95 -3.03
CA TRP A 193 -0.33 -32.86 -2.32
C TRP A 193 0.03 -34.16 -1.58
N LYS A 194 -0.65 -35.26 -1.89
CA LYS A 194 -0.33 -36.58 -1.34
C LYS A 194 0.95 -37.17 -1.90
#